data_AF-A0A920LKB2-F1
#
_entry.id   AF-A0A920LKB2-F1
#
_cell.length_a   1.000
_cell.length_b   1.000
_cell.length_c   1.000
_cell.angle_alpha   90.00
_cell.angle_beta   90.00
_cell.angle_gamma   90.00
#
_symmetry.space_group_name_H-M   'P 1'
#
loop_
_entity.id
_entity.type
_entity.pdbx_description
1 polymer ?
#
loop_
_entity_poly.entity_id
_entity_poly.type
_entity_poly.pdbx_seq_one_letter_code
_entity_poly.pdbx_strand_id
1 'polypeptide(L)'
;MDYDFNSGRQDLSAHPFSTHFSNEDTRVTTRIDENNLSEMIWSCIHEGGHALYEQGLLSKNYGLPLGESISLGIHESQSRLWENNVGRSIEYWKYNYNKLKKYFEKQLINVSVNDFYKACNKVKPSLIRTNADELTITTYFNKI
;
A
#
# COMPACT_ATOMS: atom_id res chain seq x y z
N MET A 1 4.04 -8.85 4.40
CA MET A 1 4.55 -7.50 4.62
C MET A 1 5.48 -7.47 5.81
N ASP A 2 5.17 -8.16 6.93
CA ASP A 2 6.10 -8.26 8.08
C ASP A 2 6.43 -6.89 8.71
N TYR A 3 5.44 -5.99 8.69
CA TYR A 3 5.50 -4.73 9.40
C TYR A 3 5.51 -4.98 10.91
N ASP A 4 6.49 -4.42 11.61
CA ASP A 4 6.62 -4.62 13.06
C ASP A 4 5.68 -3.70 13.82
N PHE A 5 4.62 -4.28 14.39
CA PHE A 5 3.64 -3.60 15.23
C PHE A 5 4.14 -3.25 16.64
N ASN A 6 5.31 -3.73 17.06
CA ASN A 6 5.96 -3.21 18.27
C ASN A 6 6.69 -1.89 17.99
N SER A 7 7.05 -1.66 16.72
CA SER A 7 7.75 -0.47 16.24
C SER A 7 6.89 0.42 15.34
N GLY A 8 5.58 0.36 15.55
CA GLY A 8 4.61 1.05 14.73
C GLY A 8 3.16 0.72 15.07
N ARG A 9 2.24 1.43 14.43
CA ARG A 9 0.80 1.18 14.51
C ARG A 9 0.09 1.71 13.27
N GLN A 10 -1.15 1.24 13.10
CA GLN A 10 -2.03 1.70 12.05
C GLN A 10 -3.26 2.42 12.62
N ASP A 11 -3.60 3.57 12.05
CA ASP A 11 -4.73 4.42 12.44
C ASP A 11 -5.59 4.87 11.25
N LEU A 12 -6.71 5.56 11.53
CA LEU A 12 -7.55 6.17 10.51
C LEU A 12 -7.16 7.63 10.24
N SER A 13 -7.17 8.04 8.98
CA SER A 13 -7.05 9.45 8.57
C SER A 13 -7.89 9.74 7.32
N ALA A 14 -8.15 11.03 7.08
CA ALA A 14 -8.88 11.46 5.87
C ALA A 14 -8.07 11.22 4.58
N HIS A 15 -6.75 11.34 4.67
CA HIS A 15 -5.79 11.04 3.61
C HIS A 15 -4.76 10.08 4.18
N PRO A 16 -4.62 8.85 3.65
CA PRO A 16 -3.58 7.92 4.08
C PRO A 16 -2.19 8.53 3.97
N PHE A 17 -1.34 8.25 4.95
CA PHE A 17 0.07 8.61 4.95
C PHE A 17 0.86 7.69 5.90
N SER A 18 2.17 7.60 5.68
CA SER A 18 3.14 7.10 6.64
C SER A 18 3.90 8.25 7.29
N THR A 19 4.23 8.11 8.56
CA THR A 19 5.14 9.03 9.27
C THR A 19 6.08 8.23 10.16
N HIS A 20 7.32 8.66 10.30
CA HIS A 20 8.29 8.01 11.15
C HIS A 20 8.91 9.02 12.12
N PHE A 21 9.14 8.57 13.34
CA PHE A 21 9.92 9.30 14.34
C PHE A 21 11.29 8.64 14.53
N SER A 22 11.37 7.33 14.30
CA SER A 22 12.57 6.52 14.19
C SER A 22 12.21 5.21 13.48
N ASN A 23 13.19 4.35 13.21
CA ASN A 23 12.93 2.99 12.75
C ASN A 23 12.18 2.13 13.79
N GLU A 24 12.10 2.58 15.05
CA GLU A 24 11.37 1.94 16.14
C GLU A 24 9.99 2.58 16.40
N ASP A 25 9.63 3.67 15.73
CA ASP A 25 8.28 4.26 15.76
C ASP A 25 7.92 4.80 14.37
N THR A 26 7.41 3.91 13.54
CA THR A 26 6.94 4.20 12.18
C THR A 26 5.46 3.89 12.09
N ARG A 27 4.62 4.91 11.87
CA ARG A 27 3.16 4.82 11.90
C ARG A 27 2.58 4.98 10.52
N VAL A 28 1.48 4.29 10.26
CA VAL A 28 0.75 4.37 9.00
C VAL A 28 -0.71 4.69 9.26
N THR A 29 -1.36 5.32 8.30
CA THR A 29 -2.79 5.55 8.35
C THR A 29 -3.49 4.99 7.11
N THR A 30 -4.78 4.71 7.24
CA THR A 30 -5.62 4.28 6.13
C THR A 30 -6.95 5.01 6.15
N ARG A 31 -7.71 4.86 5.06
CA ARG A 31 -9.09 5.30 4.95
C ARG A 31 -9.96 4.09 4.62
N ILE A 32 -11.12 4.04 5.26
CA ILE A 32 -12.13 3.00 5.00
C ILE A 32 -13.32 3.66 4.30
N ASP A 33 -13.65 3.15 3.12
CA ASP A 33 -14.93 3.36 2.45
C ASP A 33 -15.66 2.02 2.40
N GLU A 34 -16.80 1.93 3.09
CA GLU A 34 -17.62 0.72 3.17
C GLU A 34 -18.12 0.26 1.78
N ASN A 35 -18.17 1.16 0.81
CA ASN A 35 -18.58 0.88 -0.56
C ASN A 35 -17.41 0.55 -1.48
N ASN A 36 -16.17 0.70 -1.01
CA ASN A 36 -14.97 0.49 -1.82
C ASN A 36 -13.82 -0.14 -1.02
N LEU A 37 -13.83 -1.48 -0.97
CA LEU A 37 -12.80 -2.29 -0.35
C LEU A 37 -11.37 -1.98 -0.85
N SER A 38 -11.23 -1.55 -2.12
CA SER A 38 -9.92 -1.30 -2.72
C SER A 38 -9.19 -0.14 -2.04
N GLU A 39 -9.93 0.84 -1.51
CA GLU A 39 -9.34 2.02 -0.88
C GLU A 39 -8.52 1.65 0.36
N MET A 40 -9.10 0.86 1.25
CA MET A 40 -8.42 0.38 2.43
C MET A 40 -7.26 -0.55 2.05
N ILE A 41 -7.50 -1.56 1.19
CA ILE A 41 -6.47 -2.55 0.85
C ILE A 41 -5.23 -1.87 0.27
N TRP A 42 -5.39 -0.99 -0.72
CA TRP A 42 -4.25 -0.38 -1.39
C TRP A 42 -3.56 0.65 -0.52
N SER A 43 -4.29 1.48 0.22
CA SER A 43 -3.65 2.41 1.15
C SER A 43 -2.88 1.69 2.26
N CYS A 44 -3.41 0.61 2.84
CA CYS A 44 -2.69 -0.18 3.84
C CYS A 44 -1.36 -0.73 3.30
N ILE A 45 -1.38 -1.31 2.09
CA ILE A 45 -0.19 -1.92 1.49
C ILE A 45 0.80 -0.83 1.04
N HIS A 46 0.31 0.28 0.49
CA HIS A 46 1.12 1.40 0.03
C HIS A 46 1.87 2.05 1.20
N GLU A 47 1.16 2.52 2.23
CA GLU A 47 1.77 3.14 3.40
C GLU A 47 2.60 2.12 4.19
N GLY A 48 2.19 0.84 4.21
CA GLY A 48 2.98 -0.24 4.79
C GLY A 48 4.32 -0.44 4.06
N GLY A 49 4.37 -0.26 2.74
CA GLY A 49 5.61 -0.35 1.98
C GLY A 49 6.58 0.79 2.28
N HIS A 50 6.06 2.01 2.48
CA HIS A 50 6.85 3.12 3.03
C HIS A 50 7.38 2.78 4.42
N ALA A 51 6.51 2.29 5.30
CA ALA A 51 6.90 2.00 6.66
C ALA A 51 7.96 0.89 6.78
N LEU A 52 7.92 -0.12 5.91
CA LEU A 52 8.93 -1.18 5.86
C LEU A 52 10.31 -0.64 5.45
N TYR A 53 10.36 0.42 4.64
CA TYR A 53 11.63 1.07 4.35
C TYR A 53 12.21 1.73 5.60
N GLU A 54 11.39 2.53 6.29
CA GLU A 54 11.80 3.24 7.51
C GLU A 54 12.17 2.28 8.65
N GLN A 55 11.39 1.22 8.87
CA GLN A 55 11.73 0.16 9.84
C GLN A 55 13.00 -0.62 9.47
N GLY A 56 13.36 -0.67 8.19
CA GLY A 56 14.58 -1.31 7.69
C GLY A 56 15.85 -0.48 7.87
N LEU A 57 15.75 0.80 8.25
CA LEU A 57 16.91 1.65 8.51
C LEU A 57 17.62 1.19 9.80
N LEU A 58 18.95 1.37 9.84
CA LEU A 58 19.76 0.92 10.96
C LEU A 58 19.61 1.87 12.15
N SER A 59 19.15 1.38 13.31
CA SER A 59 18.97 2.21 14.53
C SER A 59 20.24 2.98 14.92
N LYS A 60 21.43 2.41 14.68
CA LYS A 60 22.72 3.06 14.98
C LYS A 60 22.98 4.36 14.20
N ASN A 61 22.24 4.59 13.11
CA ASN A 61 22.34 5.77 12.27
C ASN A 61 21.23 6.79 12.56
N TYR A 62 20.38 6.56 13.57
CA TYR A 62 19.30 7.48 13.90
C TYR A 62 19.80 8.91 14.14
N GLY A 63 19.15 9.89 13.50
CA GLY A 63 19.54 11.30 13.54
C GLY A 63 20.76 11.67 12.69
N LEU A 64 21.31 10.72 11.92
CA LEU A 64 22.35 10.98 10.91
C LEU A 64 21.76 10.90 9.50
N PRO A 65 22.38 11.53 8.49
CA PRO A 65 21.95 11.40 7.10
C PRO A 65 21.88 9.94 6.58
N LEU A 66 22.62 9.01 7.20
CA LEU A 66 22.59 7.59 6.86
C LEU A 66 21.42 6.81 7.50
N GLY A 67 20.65 7.45 8.37
CA GLY A 67 19.44 6.92 9.00
C GLY A 67 18.17 7.57 8.49
N GLU A 68 18.24 8.21 7.33
CA GLU A 68 17.11 8.84 6.63
C GLU A 68 16.91 8.17 5.26
N SER A 69 15.70 8.25 4.74
CA SER A 69 15.42 7.82 3.36
C SER A 69 16.17 8.71 2.36
N ILE A 70 16.89 8.07 1.43
CA ILE A 70 17.81 8.77 0.51
C ILE A 70 17.11 9.75 -0.44
N SER A 71 15.86 9.49 -0.80
CA SER A 71 15.05 10.38 -1.65
C SER A 71 13.58 9.95 -1.67
N LEU A 72 12.70 10.88 -2.02
CA LEU A 72 11.28 10.60 -2.25
C LEU A 72 11.05 9.54 -3.33
N GLY A 73 11.86 9.52 -4.39
CA GLY A 73 11.73 8.53 -5.46
C GLY A 73 12.02 7.11 -5.00
N ILE A 74 13.07 6.93 -4.18
CA ILE A 74 13.37 5.63 -3.58
C ILE A 74 12.30 5.27 -2.54
N HIS A 75 11.83 6.23 -1.75
CA HIS A 75 10.78 6.00 -0.76
C HIS A 75 9.46 5.55 -1.41
N GLU A 76 9.02 6.21 -2.48
CA GLU A 76 7.86 5.81 -3.30
C GLU A 76 8.09 4.49 -4.05
N SER A 77 9.33 4.17 -4.42
CA SER A 77 9.61 2.86 -5.03
C SER A 77 9.28 1.71 -4.07
N GLN A 78 9.47 1.89 -2.75
CA GLN A 78 9.14 0.85 -1.77
C GLN A 78 7.63 0.70 -1.58
N SER A 79 6.88 1.81 -1.49
CA SER A 79 5.41 1.74 -1.42
C SER A 79 4.81 1.08 -2.66
N ARG A 80 5.28 1.46 -3.86
CA ARG A 80 4.81 0.88 -5.13
C ARG A 80 5.25 -0.56 -5.34
N LEU A 81 6.46 -0.93 -4.90
CA LEU A 81 6.90 -2.32 -4.94
C LEU A 81 5.93 -3.21 -4.15
N TRP A 82 5.56 -2.80 -2.94
CA TRP A 82 4.62 -3.55 -2.12
C TRP A 82 3.19 -3.47 -2.64
N GLU A 83 2.68 -2.30 -3.00
CA GLU A 83 1.31 -2.12 -3.48
C GLU A 83 1.06 -2.88 -4.79
N ASN A 84 1.90 -2.62 -5.79
CA ASN A 84 1.65 -3.04 -7.16
C ASN A 84 2.31 -4.39 -7.45
N ASN A 85 3.63 -4.46 -7.31
CA ASN A 85 4.36 -5.66 -7.71
C ASN A 85 4.05 -6.86 -6.80
N VAL A 86 3.79 -6.62 -5.51
CA VAL A 86 3.38 -7.66 -4.56
C VAL A 86 1.86 -7.70 -4.41
N GLY A 87 1.24 -6.64 -3.90
CA GLY A 87 -0.17 -6.63 -3.49
C GLY A 87 -1.18 -6.83 -4.61
N ARG A 88 -0.85 -6.42 -5.85
CA ARG A 88 -1.69 -6.66 -7.03
C ARG A 88 -1.31 -7.91 -7.83
N SER A 89 -0.26 -8.64 -7.43
CA SER A 89 0.15 -9.90 -8.08
C SER A 89 -0.87 -11.03 -7.88
N ILE A 90 -0.89 -11.98 -8.82
CA ILE A 90 -1.76 -13.16 -8.70
C ILE A 90 -1.29 -14.09 -7.58
N GLU A 91 0.00 -14.14 -7.30
CA GLU A 91 0.62 -14.94 -6.24
C GLU A 91 0.16 -14.46 -4.86
N TYR A 92 0.14 -13.15 -4.63
CA TYR A 92 -0.36 -12.56 -3.39
C TYR A 92 -1.83 -12.92 -3.16
N TRP A 93 -2.66 -12.85 -4.20
CA TRP A 93 -4.07 -13.20 -4.08
C TRP A 93 -4.30 -14.70 -3.96
N LYS A 94 -3.54 -15.57 -4.64
CA LYS A 94 -3.63 -17.03 -4.41
C LYS A 94 -3.41 -17.40 -2.94
N TYR A 95 -2.51 -16.70 -2.26
CA TYR A 95 -2.24 -16.91 -0.84
C TYR A 95 -3.32 -16.29 0.07
N ASN A 96 -3.72 -15.03 -0.18
CA ASN A 96 -4.57 -14.28 0.75
C ASN A 96 -6.09 -14.36 0.46
N TYR A 97 -6.50 -14.76 -0.74
CA TYR A 97 -7.90 -14.65 -1.19
C TYR A 97 -8.86 -15.48 -0.35
N ASN A 98 -8.47 -16.68 0.07
CA ASN A 98 -9.31 -17.50 0.95
C ASN A 98 -9.54 -16.83 2.32
N LYS A 99 -8.55 -16.11 2.83
CA LYS A 99 -8.69 -15.33 4.07
C LYS A 99 -9.64 -14.15 3.85
N LEU A 100 -9.48 -13.41 2.74
CA LEU A 100 -10.38 -12.32 2.37
C LEU A 100 -11.84 -12.80 2.24
N LYS A 101 -12.04 -13.92 1.55
CA LYS A 101 -13.37 -14.50 1.31
C LYS A 101 -14.12 -14.83 2.60
N LYS A 102 -13.42 -15.24 3.67
CA LYS A 102 -14.03 -15.47 4.99
C LYS A 102 -14.59 -14.20 5.65
N TYR A 103 -14.00 -13.03 5.38
CA TYR A 103 -14.50 -11.76 5.91
C TYR A 103 -15.64 -11.18 5.06
N PHE A 104 -15.65 -11.48 3.76
CA PHE A 104 -16.59 -10.92 2.78
C PHE A 104 -17.34 -12.02 2.02
N GLU A 105 -17.84 -13.03 2.74
CA GLU A 105 -18.42 -14.24 2.13
C GLU A 105 -19.56 -13.91 1.17
N LYS A 106 -20.49 -13.05 1.57
CA LYS A 106 -21.65 -12.66 0.76
C LYS A 106 -21.22 -11.93 -0.52
N GLN A 107 -20.23 -11.04 -0.43
CA GLN A 107 -19.75 -10.22 -1.52
C GLN A 107 -18.88 -11.02 -2.52
N LEU A 108 -18.19 -12.07 -2.05
CA LEU A 108 -17.21 -12.84 -2.83
C LEU A 108 -17.63 -14.28 -3.14
N ILE A 109 -18.88 -14.69 -2.84
CA ILE A 109 -19.34 -16.09 -2.96
C ILE A 109 -19.08 -16.68 -4.36
N ASN A 110 -19.43 -15.93 -5.41
CA ASN A 110 -19.32 -16.34 -6.82
C ASN A 110 -18.17 -15.64 -7.55
N VAL A 111 -17.23 -15.06 -6.81
CA VAL A 111 -16.03 -14.43 -7.38
C VAL A 111 -14.89 -15.45 -7.30
N SER A 112 -14.19 -15.66 -8.42
CA SER A 112 -12.96 -16.45 -8.43
C SER A 112 -11.76 -15.57 -8.07
N VAL A 113 -10.68 -16.17 -7.57
CA VAL A 113 -9.42 -15.43 -7.31
C VAL A 113 -8.90 -14.74 -8.56
N ASN A 114 -9.09 -15.34 -9.74
CA ASN A 114 -8.66 -14.77 -11.01
C ASN A 114 -9.50 -13.54 -11.40
N ASP A 115 -10.81 -13.56 -11.16
CA ASP A 115 -11.68 -12.40 -11.44
C ASP A 115 -11.40 -11.27 -10.45
N PHE A 116 -11.15 -11.60 -9.18
CA PHE A 116 -10.72 -10.64 -8.18
C PHE A 116 -9.39 -9.98 -8.57
N TYR A 117 -8.38 -10.77 -8.94
CA TYR A 117 -7.09 -10.28 -9.43
C TYR A 117 -7.25 -9.36 -10.66
N LYS A 118 -8.09 -9.72 -11.63
CA LYS A 118 -8.37 -8.87 -12.80
C LYS A 118 -9.04 -7.56 -12.38
N ALA A 119 -9.96 -7.59 -11.42
CA ALA A 119 -10.62 -6.40 -10.89
C ALA A 119 -9.63 -5.46 -10.17
N CYS A 120 -8.67 -6.01 -9.41
CA CYS A 120 -7.58 -5.26 -8.79
C CYS A 120 -6.67 -4.54 -9.81
N ASN A 121 -6.58 -5.06 -11.03
CA ASN A 121 -5.69 -4.56 -12.10
C ASN A 121 -6.46 -3.89 -13.24
N LYS A 122 -7.67 -3.38 -12.98
CA LYS A 122 -8.49 -2.73 -13.99
C LYS A 122 -7.87 -1.40 -14.43
N VAL A 123 -7.59 -1.27 -15.72
CA VAL A 123 -7.10 -0.03 -16.35
C VAL A 123 -8.28 0.78 -16.85
N LYS A 124 -8.37 2.06 -16.47
CA LYS A 124 -9.43 2.96 -16.93
C LYS A 124 -8.98 4.42 -16.80
N PRO A 125 -9.08 5.24 -17.88
CA PRO A 125 -8.89 6.67 -17.78
C PRO A 125 -9.78 7.29 -16.69
N SER A 126 -9.20 8.13 -15.85
CA SER A 126 -9.90 8.78 -14.73
C SER A 126 -9.51 10.25 -14.63
N LEU A 127 -10.08 10.99 -13.68
CA LEU A 127 -9.73 12.40 -13.44
C LEU A 127 -8.88 12.62 -12.19
N ILE A 128 -8.85 11.64 -11.27
CA ILE A 128 -8.24 11.76 -9.96
C ILE A 128 -6.92 10.98 -9.97
N ARG A 129 -5.79 11.70 -9.95
CA ARG A 129 -4.43 11.12 -10.04
C ARG A 129 -4.17 10.05 -8.99
N THR A 130 -4.56 10.28 -7.74
CA THR A 130 -4.33 9.32 -6.63
C THR A 130 -5.09 8.02 -6.79
N ASN A 131 -6.09 7.98 -7.68
CA ASN A 131 -6.92 6.81 -7.94
C ASN A 131 -6.68 6.24 -9.34
N ALA A 132 -5.68 6.76 -10.07
CA ALA A 132 -5.32 6.27 -11.39
C ALA A 132 -4.69 4.87 -11.29
N ASP A 133 -4.92 4.05 -12.33
CA ASP A 133 -4.31 2.74 -12.44
C ASP A 133 -2.81 2.84 -12.81
N GLU A 134 -2.10 1.71 -12.72
CA GLU A 134 -0.65 1.64 -12.95
C GLU A 134 -0.20 2.15 -14.33
N LEU A 135 -1.03 1.98 -15.37
CA LEU A 135 -0.67 2.41 -16.72
C LEU A 135 -1.00 3.89 -16.95
N THR A 136 -2.08 4.39 -16.35
CA THR A 136 -2.53 5.76 -16.59
C THR A 136 -1.92 6.79 -15.65
N ILE A 137 -1.40 6.40 -14.47
CA ILE A 137 -0.83 7.34 -13.49
C ILE A 137 0.35 8.17 -14.05
N THR A 138 1.15 7.58 -14.94
CA THR A 138 2.31 8.25 -15.56
C THR A 138 1.89 9.43 -16.45
N THR A 139 0.69 9.38 -17.03
CA THR A 139 0.18 10.44 -17.92
C THR A 139 -0.14 11.75 -17.19
N TYR A 140 -0.27 11.73 -15.86
CA TYR A 140 -0.50 12.92 -15.05
C TYR A 140 0.78 13.71 -14.75
N PHE A 141 1.95 13.09 -14.84
CA PHE A 141 3.23 13.77 -14.59
C PHE A 141 3.67 14.64 -15.77
N ASN A 142 3.15 14.37 -16.98
CA ASN A 142 3.47 15.13 -18.20
C ASN A 142 2.51 16.30 -18.48
N LYS A 143 1.70 16.70 -17.49
CA LYS A 143 0.72 17.81 -17.61
C LYS A 143 1.14 19.09 -16.87
N ILE A 144 2.40 19.21 -16.48
CA ILE A 144 2.99 20.44 -15.89
C ILE A 144 3.85 21.12 -16.94
#